data_AF-A0A7C3VBI0-F1
#
_entry.id   AF-A0A7C3VBI0-F1
#
_cell.length_a   1.000
_cell.length_b   1.000
_cell.length_c   1.000
_cell.angle_alpha   90.00
_cell.angle_beta   90.00
_cell.angle_gamma   90.00
#
_symmetry.space_group_name_H-M   'P 1'
#
loop_
_entity.id
_entity.type
_entity.pdbx_description
1 polymer ?
#
loop_
_entity_poly.entity_id
_entity_poly.type
_entity_poly.pdbx_seq_one_letter_code
_entity_poly.pdbx_strand_id
1 'polypeptide(L)'
;MEIIEKKPVTLAEAFELLKERKKENLSFEQQYAYDYLNDVLRLSEKDAESLAEKLKPFGLTDFQIVKIVDLMPKKEDELKMVISSAGSGVTSEQLKEILKIIKTFKEKEKNVEKIKKIKEEKEEKVEDKKVVEK
;
A
#
# COMPACT_ATOMS: atom_id res chain seq x y z
N MET A 1 22.33 14.81 -16.55
CA MET A 1 21.71 13.49 -16.34
C MET A 1 20.33 13.57 -16.97
N GLU A 2 20.03 12.72 -17.94
CA GLU A 2 18.73 12.71 -18.63
C GLU A 2 17.93 11.49 -18.16
N ILE A 3 16.62 11.68 -17.96
CA ILE A 3 15.72 10.61 -17.53
C ILE A 3 15.29 9.83 -18.78
N ILE A 4 15.65 8.55 -18.83
CA ILE A 4 15.33 7.65 -19.95
C ILE A 4 13.95 7.00 -19.81
N GLU A 5 13.47 6.78 -18.58
CA GLU A 5 12.21 6.11 -18.30
C GLU A 5 11.71 6.48 -16.91
N LYS A 6 10.39 6.51 -16.72
CA LYS A 6 9.75 6.64 -15.41
C LYS A 6 8.49 5.79 -15.37
N LYS A 7 8.36 4.97 -14.32
CA LYS A 7 7.16 4.19 -14.03
C LYS A 7 6.72 4.39 -12.58
N PRO A 8 5.42 4.42 -12.29
CA PRO A 8 4.95 4.35 -10.92
C PRO A 8 5.19 2.95 -10.35
N VAL A 9 5.38 2.87 -9.03
CA VAL A 9 5.52 1.62 -8.27
C VAL A 9 4.57 1.63 -7.09
N THR A 10 4.11 0.46 -6.65
CA THR A 10 3.25 0.34 -5.47
C THR A 10 4.02 0.61 -4.17
N LEU A 11 3.32 0.93 -3.08
CA LEU A 11 3.94 1.04 -1.76
C LEU A 11 4.61 -0.28 -1.34
N ALA A 12 4.07 -1.41 -1.78
CA ALA A 12 4.61 -2.74 -1.50
C ALA A 12 5.94 -3.01 -2.20
N GLU A 13 6.02 -2.67 -3.50
CA GLU A 13 7.28 -2.70 -4.25
C GLU A 13 8.30 -1.74 -3.65
N ALA A 14 7.90 -0.49 -3.35
CA ALA A 14 8.79 0.50 -2.76
C ALA A 14 9.36 0.03 -1.40
N PHE A 15 8.55 -0.65 -0.60
CA PHE A 15 8.98 -1.21 0.68
C PHE A 15 10.00 -2.33 0.51
N GLU A 16 9.75 -3.29 -0.40
CA GLU A 16 10.70 -4.38 -0.65
C GLU A 16 12.01 -3.84 -1.24
N LEU A 17 11.98 -2.83 -2.12
CA LEU A 17 13.19 -2.14 -2.61
C LEU A 17 14.01 -1.53 -1.46
N LEU A 18 13.36 -0.82 -0.51
CA LEU A 18 14.04 -0.27 0.66
C LEU A 18 14.54 -1.37 1.60
N LYS A 19 13.81 -2.47 1.74
CA LYS A 19 14.19 -3.61 2.56
C LYS A 19 15.43 -4.32 2.01
N GLU A 20 15.55 -4.44 0.69
CA GLU A 20 16.77 -4.92 0.05
C GLU A 20 17.92 -3.94 0.27
N ARG A 21 17.69 -2.65 0.05
CA ARG A 21 18.72 -1.60 0.23
C ARG A 21 19.21 -1.50 1.68
N LYS A 22 18.36 -1.85 2.66
CA LYS A 22 18.69 -1.88 4.08
C LYS A 22 19.84 -2.85 4.41
N LYS A 23 20.10 -3.86 3.57
CA LYS A 23 21.27 -4.74 3.68
C LYS A 23 22.60 -3.96 3.58
N GLU A 24 22.59 -2.80 2.93
CA GLU A 24 23.75 -1.91 2.70
C GLU A 24 23.64 -0.57 3.47
N ASN A 25 22.80 -0.50 4.51
CA ASN A 25 22.44 0.71 5.30
C ASN A 25 21.64 1.78 4.54
N LEU A 26 20.53 2.21 5.13
CA LEU A 26 19.68 3.28 4.62
C LEU A 26 20.19 4.67 5.05
N SER A 27 19.94 5.70 4.22
CA SER A 27 20.02 7.09 4.68
C SER A 27 18.92 7.39 5.71
N PHE A 28 19.00 8.55 6.36
CA PHE A 28 17.97 8.98 7.32
C PHE A 28 16.57 9.07 6.68
N GLU A 29 16.47 9.68 5.50
CA GLU A 29 15.22 9.83 4.76
C GLU A 29 14.68 8.47 4.29
N GLN A 30 15.56 7.58 3.85
CA GLN A 30 15.20 6.23 3.43
C GLN A 30 14.71 5.39 4.62
N GLN A 31 15.33 5.55 5.79
CA GLN A 31 14.89 4.89 7.01
C GLN A 31 13.50 5.37 7.40
N TYR A 32 13.24 6.68 7.37
CA TYR A 32 11.92 7.23 7.64
C TYR A 32 10.86 6.73 6.64
N ALA A 33 11.20 6.68 5.34
CA ALA A 33 10.31 6.12 4.33
C ALA A 33 10.04 4.63 4.57
N TYR A 34 11.06 3.84 4.93
CA TYR A 34 10.92 2.43 5.24
C TYR A 34 9.96 2.20 6.41
N ASP A 35 10.13 2.96 7.49
CA ASP A 35 9.29 2.84 8.69
C ASP A 35 7.85 3.23 8.41
N TYR A 36 7.63 4.34 7.68
CA TYR A 36 6.29 4.74 7.23
C TYR A 36 5.62 3.66 6.37
N LEU A 37 6.33 3.14 5.37
CA LEU A 37 5.79 2.12 4.47
C LEU A 37 5.44 0.84 5.23
N ASN A 38 6.28 0.42 6.17
CA ASN A 38 6.02 -0.74 7.02
C ASN A 38 4.67 -0.63 7.76
N ASP A 39 4.29 0.59 8.14
CA ASP A 39 3.07 0.87 8.89
C ASP A 39 1.82 0.98 8.03
N VAL A 40 1.94 1.55 6.83
CA VAL A 40 0.77 1.82 5.97
C VAL A 40 0.50 0.72 4.93
N LEU A 41 1.44 -0.21 4.76
CA LEU A 41 1.32 -1.29 3.79
C LEU A 41 0.06 -2.13 4.00
N ARG A 42 -0.73 -2.25 2.95
CA ARG A 42 -1.96 -3.07 2.95
C ARG A 42 -1.74 -4.47 2.42
N LEU A 43 -0.89 -4.64 1.40
CA LEU A 43 -0.64 -5.93 0.76
C LEU A 43 0.83 -6.32 0.83
N SER A 44 1.10 -7.60 0.63
CA SER A 44 2.44 -8.07 0.28
C SER A 44 2.79 -7.63 -1.14
N GLU A 45 4.07 -7.58 -1.50
CA GLU A 45 4.50 -7.27 -2.88
C GLU A 45 3.83 -8.21 -3.90
N LYS A 46 3.84 -9.52 -3.62
CA LYS A 46 3.20 -10.53 -4.47
C LYS A 46 1.70 -10.31 -4.66
N ASP A 47 0.98 -9.95 -3.60
CA ASP A 47 -0.45 -9.71 -3.69
C ASP A 47 -0.76 -8.36 -4.36
N ALA A 48 0.07 -7.34 -4.14
CA ALA A 48 -0.01 -6.05 -4.81
C ALA A 48 0.19 -6.20 -6.32
N GLU A 49 1.22 -6.94 -6.75
CA GLU A 49 1.49 -7.26 -8.15
C GLU A 49 0.30 -8.06 -8.75
N SER A 50 -0.17 -9.08 -8.05
CA SER A 50 -1.31 -9.89 -8.52
C SER A 50 -2.59 -9.08 -8.67
N LEU A 51 -2.85 -8.12 -7.76
CA LEU A 51 -3.98 -7.20 -7.89
C LEU A 51 -3.77 -6.25 -9.07
N ALA A 52 -2.57 -5.67 -9.23
CA ALA A 52 -2.25 -4.77 -10.34
C ALA A 52 -2.49 -5.43 -11.70
N GLU A 53 -2.01 -6.66 -11.90
CA GLU A 53 -2.22 -7.43 -13.14
C GLU A 53 -3.71 -7.65 -13.43
N LYS A 54 -4.52 -7.93 -12.41
CA LYS A 54 -5.97 -8.11 -12.57
C LYS A 54 -6.70 -6.81 -12.93
N LEU A 55 -6.10 -5.65 -12.68
CA LEU A 55 -6.70 -4.33 -12.96
C LEU A 55 -6.34 -3.79 -14.35
N LYS A 56 -5.28 -4.29 -15.00
CA LYS A 56 -4.87 -3.86 -16.35
C LYS A 56 -5.98 -3.92 -17.41
N PRO A 57 -6.85 -4.94 -17.46
CA PRO A 57 -7.89 -5.05 -18.50
C PRO A 57 -8.95 -3.93 -18.46
N PHE A 58 -9.04 -3.14 -17.38
CA PHE A 58 -10.07 -2.13 -17.21
C PHE A 58 -9.75 -0.77 -17.85
N GLY A 59 -8.64 -0.67 -18.61
CA GLY A 59 -8.26 0.58 -19.27
C GLY A 59 -7.84 1.69 -18.31
N LEU A 60 -7.40 1.31 -17.11
CA LEU A 60 -6.83 2.20 -16.10
C LEU A 60 -5.38 2.54 -16.47
N THR A 61 -4.94 3.76 -16.19
CA THR A 61 -3.52 4.12 -16.28
C THR A 61 -2.72 3.40 -15.19
N ASP A 62 -1.43 3.15 -15.43
CA ASP A 62 -0.53 2.52 -14.43
C ASP A 62 -0.56 3.26 -13.09
N PHE A 63 -0.65 4.59 -13.13
CA PHE A 63 -0.78 5.40 -11.93
C PHE A 63 -2.09 5.12 -11.16
N GLN A 64 -3.22 5.02 -11.87
CA GLN A 64 -4.51 4.67 -11.25
C GLN A 64 -4.48 3.26 -10.67
N ILE A 65 -3.89 2.29 -11.38
CA ILE A 65 -3.74 0.91 -10.89
C ILE A 65 -2.95 0.90 -9.59
N VAL A 66 -1.78 1.55 -9.56
CA VAL A 66 -0.95 1.68 -8.36
C VAL A 66 -1.74 2.30 -7.20
N LYS A 67 -2.50 3.38 -7.44
CA LYS A 67 -3.30 4.02 -6.39
C LYS A 67 -4.46 3.16 -5.88
N ILE A 68 -5.09 2.37 -6.75
CA ILE A 68 -6.12 1.42 -6.32
C ILE A 68 -5.50 0.33 -5.44
N VAL A 69 -4.34 -0.19 -5.82
CA VAL A 69 -3.62 -1.21 -5.05
C VAL A 69 -3.19 -0.67 -3.68
N ASP A 70 -2.64 0.54 -3.63
CA ASP A 70 -2.17 1.17 -2.39
C ASP A 70 -3.32 1.50 -1.42
N LEU A 71 -4.44 2.00 -1.94
CA LEU A 71 -5.55 2.52 -1.14
C LEU A 71 -6.62 1.48 -0.82
N MET A 72 -6.74 0.43 -1.64
CA MET A 72 -7.77 -0.61 -1.52
C MET A 72 -9.17 -0.03 -1.24
N PRO A 73 -9.77 0.72 -2.17
CA PRO A 73 -11.08 1.33 -1.98
C PRO A 73 -12.16 0.26 -1.75
N LYS A 74 -13.07 0.53 -0.81
CA LYS A 74 -14.12 -0.41 -0.36
C LYS A 74 -15.49 -0.05 -0.91
N LYS A 75 -15.66 1.20 -1.38
CA LYS A 75 -16.91 1.76 -1.89
C LYS A 75 -16.73 2.35 -3.27
N GLU A 76 -17.81 2.43 -4.03
CA GLU A 76 -17.79 3.03 -5.38
C GLU A 76 -17.31 4.48 -5.35
N ASP A 77 -17.72 5.28 -4.37
CA ASP A 77 -17.31 6.68 -4.28
C ASP A 77 -15.81 6.84 -3.97
N GLU A 78 -15.25 5.95 -3.15
CA GLU A 78 -13.81 5.91 -2.88
C GLU A 78 -13.06 5.52 -4.17
N LEU A 79 -13.50 4.48 -4.87
CA LEU A 79 -12.89 4.05 -6.12
C LEU A 79 -12.97 5.14 -7.18
N LYS A 80 -14.14 5.79 -7.32
CA LYS A 80 -14.33 6.97 -8.18
C LYS A 80 -13.35 8.05 -7.80
N MET A 81 -13.21 8.41 -6.52
CA MET A 81 -12.28 9.45 -6.07
C MET A 81 -10.82 9.14 -6.47
N VAL A 82 -10.41 7.86 -6.41
CA VAL A 82 -9.06 7.43 -6.82
C VAL A 82 -8.85 7.59 -8.33
N ILE A 83 -9.85 7.30 -9.16
CA ILE A 83 -9.75 7.37 -10.63
C ILE A 83 -10.10 8.76 -11.20
N SER A 84 -10.80 9.61 -10.45
CA SER A 84 -11.42 10.87 -10.90
C SER A 84 -10.45 11.92 -11.44
N SER A 85 -9.14 11.80 -11.17
CA SER A 85 -8.15 12.77 -11.64
C SER A 85 -7.84 12.68 -13.15
N ALA A 86 -8.31 11.63 -13.84
CA ALA A 86 -8.21 11.52 -15.29
C ALA A 86 -9.43 10.76 -15.78
N GLY A 87 -10.29 11.39 -16.59
CA GLY A 87 -11.58 10.88 -17.07
C GLY A 87 -11.51 9.46 -17.64
N SER A 88 -11.54 8.48 -16.75
CA SER A 88 -11.48 7.08 -17.08
C SER A 88 -12.83 6.70 -17.64
N GLY A 89 -12.88 6.21 -18.87
CA GLY A 89 -14.09 5.67 -19.51
C GLY A 89 -14.62 4.39 -18.83
N VAL A 90 -14.35 4.21 -17.54
CA VAL A 90 -14.72 3.08 -16.72
C VAL A 90 -16.21 3.18 -16.42
N THR A 91 -16.98 2.19 -16.87
CA THR A 91 -18.43 2.16 -16.67
C THR A 91 -18.79 1.78 -15.23
N SER A 92 -20.05 1.99 -14.86
CA SER A 92 -20.54 1.59 -13.54
C SER A 92 -20.44 0.08 -13.30
N GLU A 93 -20.57 -0.73 -14.36
CA GLU A 93 -20.38 -2.18 -14.32
C GLU A 93 -18.92 -2.53 -14.01
N GLN A 94 -17.98 -1.88 -14.70
CA GLN A 94 -16.55 -2.08 -14.48
C GLN A 94 -16.12 -1.67 -13.06
N LEU A 95 -16.68 -0.58 -12.50
CA LEU A 95 -16.43 -0.21 -11.11
C LEU A 95 -16.83 -1.32 -10.12
N LYS A 96 -17.98 -1.96 -10.35
CA LYS A 96 -18.45 -3.07 -9.51
C LYS A 96 -17.54 -4.29 -9.64
N GLU A 97 -17.05 -4.58 -10.84
CA GLU A 97 -16.10 -5.66 -11.08
C GLU A 97 -14.76 -5.42 -10.40
N ILE A 98 -14.21 -4.21 -10.52
CA ILE A 98 -12.99 -3.79 -9.83
C ILE A 98 -13.14 -3.96 -8.32
N LEU A 99 -14.25 -3.48 -7.73
CA LEU A 99 -14.52 -3.66 -6.29
C LEU A 99 -14.62 -5.14 -5.88
N LYS A 100 -15.22 -5.99 -6.72
CA LYS A 100 -15.26 -7.44 -6.48
C LYS A 100 -13.85 -8.02 -6.48
N ILE A 101 -13.00 -7.64 -7.43
CA ILE A 101 -11.60 -8.08 -7.50
C ILE A 101 -10.87 -7.65 -6.23
N ILE A 102 -10.91 -6.37 -5.86
CA ILE A 102 -10.26 -5.85 -4.64
C ILE A 102 -10.72 -6.63 -3.40
N LYS A 103 -12.02 -6.93 -3.31
CA LYS A 103 -12.59 -7.71 -2.19
C LYS A 103 -11.98 -9.11 -2.05
N THR A 104 -11.56 -9.75 -3.15
CA THR A 104 -10.88 -11.07 -3.09
C THR A 104 -9.51 -11.02 -2.38
N PHE A 105 -8.92 -9.84 -2.25
CA PHE A 105 -7.66 -9.62 -1.54
C PHE A 105 -7.85 -9.18 -0.08
N LYS A 106 -9.09 -9.02 0.40
CA LYS A 106 -9.39 -8.51 1.75
C LYS A 106 -8.82 -9.38 2.86
N GLU A 107 -8.81 -10.70 2.70
CA GLU A 107 -8.24 -11.62 3.71
C GLU A 107 -6.71 -11.54 3.77
N LYS A 108 -6.08 -11.01 2.72
CA LYS A 108 -4.64 -10.79 2.61
C LYS A 108 -4.24 -9.36 2.99
N GLU A 109 -5.22 -8.49 3.22
CA GLU A 109 -5.01 -7.11 3.66
C GLU A 109 -4.44 -7.12 5.09
N LYS A 110 -3.24 -6.57 5.27
CA LYS A 110 -2.68 -6.28 6.59
C LYS A 110 -3.66 -5.37 7.31
N ASN A 111 -4.09 -5.80 8.49
CA ASN A 111 -5.04 -5.04 9.28
C ASN A 111 -4.30 -3.96 10.07
N VAL A 112 -4.00 -2.84 9.40
CA VAL A 112 -3.15 -1.74 9.91
C VAL A 112 -3.63 -1.22 11.29
N GLU A 113 -4.95 -1.14 11.52
CA GLU A 113 -5.51 -0.78 12.83
C GLU A 113 -5.17 -1.77 13.95
N LYS A 114 -5.19 -3.09 13.66
CA LYS A 114 -4.79 -4.09 14.66
C LYS A 114 -3.30 -4.00 14.95
N ILE A 115 -2.48 -3.75 13.93
CA ILE A 115 -1.02 -3.63 14.08
C ILE A 115 -0.67 -2.39 14.90
N LYS A 116 -1.33 -1.24 14.67
CA LYS A 116 -1.16 -0.03 15.48
C LYS A 116 -1.51 -0.28 16.94
N LYS A 117 -2.69 -0.87 17.23
CA LYS A 117 -3.07 -1.23 18.61
C LYS A 117 -2.08 -2.17 19.29
N ILE A 118 -1.57 -3.18 18.57
CA ILE A 118 -0.56 -4.11 19.12
C ILE A 118 0.79 -3.40 19.37
N LYS A 119 1.15 -2.39 18.57
CA LYS A 119 2.38 -1.61 18.78
C LYS A 119 2.24 -0.67 19.97
N GLU A 120 1.13 0.06 20.07
CA GLU A 120 0.81 0.94 21.21
C GLU A 120 0.79 0.15 22.54
N GLU A 121 0.11 -1.00 22.58
CA GLU A 121 0.08 -1.88 23.77
C GLU A 121 1.45 -2.48 24.14
N LYS A 122 2.39 -2.58 23.18
CA LYS A 122 3.75 -3.08 23.42
C LYS A 122 4.67 -1.98 23.92
N GLU A 123 4.50 -0.74 23.47
CA GLU A 123 5.28 0.41 23.95
C GLU A 123 4.92 0.75 25.40
N GLU A 124 3.62 0.74 25.77
CA GLU A 124 3.15 0.93 27.15
C GLU A 124 3.74 -0.11 28.13
N LYS A 125 3.76 -1.39 27.73
CA LYS A 125 4.32 -2.47 28.56
C LYS A 125 5.84 -2.43 28.73
N VAL A 126 6.56 -1.73 27.84
CA VAL A 126 8.02 -1.56 27.92
C VAL A 126 8.37 -0.37 28.81
N GLU A 127 7.54 0.67 28.84
CA GLU A 127 7.67 1.78 29.79
C GLU A 127 7.36 1.36 31.22
N ASP A 128 6.26 0.62 31.45
CA ASP A 128 5.92 0.12 32.79
C ASP A 128 7.01 -0.76 33.41
N LYS A 129 7.69 -1.58 32.60
CA LYS A 129 8.81 -2.41 33.09
C LYS A 129 10.08 -1.62 33.41
N LYS A 130 10.31 -0.48 32.75
CA LYS A 130 11.47 0.40 33.05
C LYS A 130 11.29 1.22 34.33
N VAL A 131 10.06 1.44 34.79
CA VAL A 131 9.78 2.17 36.04
C VAL A 131 9.95 1.29 37.27
N VAL A 132 9.81 -0.04 37.13
CA VAL A 132 9.91 -1.00 38.25
C VAL A 132 11.36 -1.42 38.56
N GLU A 133 12.31 -1.20 37.64
CA GLU A 133 13.74 -1.52 37.83
C GLU A 133 14.61 -0.32 38.28
N LYS A 134 14.01 0.79 38.73
CA LYS A 134 14.72 1.94 39.31
C LYS A 134 14.56 2.05 40.82
#